data_AF-A0A143X5T3-F1
#
_entry.id   AF-A0A143X5T3-F1
#
_cell.length_a   1.000
_cell.length_b   1.000
_cell.length_c   1.000
_cell.angle_alpha   90.00
_cell.angle_beta   90.00
_cell.angle_gamma   90.00
#
_symmetry.space_group_name_H-M   'P 1'
#
loop_
_entity.id
_entity.type
_entity.pdbx_description
1 polymer ?
#
loop_
_entity_poly.entity_id
_entity_poly.type
_entity_poly.pdbx_seq_one_letter_code
_entity_poly.pdbx_strand_id
1 'polypeptide(L)'
;MNLTKFEKIAGWAILLPLYFFFGPLIFSFLFALILRVGHVSMGAVELNSWYNLFYDTGMLIIAVLIFHRFLKEEFRQIKGRWIRTILWSLTAGFIIIYGANILSGMLVQLIEPGSSSANQNALVSMLEVQPLPILLASIVIAPLLEELVFRVAIFKGIYPYSRIAAYLASGGIFGLVHILDGLLAGDLSQLAYLLPYGLLGMVFCWLYEKKGTLAVPVLVHMSNNFVSMMLTLLV
;
A
#
# COMPACT_ATOMS: atom_id res chain seq x y z
N MET A 1 21.40 -2.47 0.45
CA MET A 1 21.52 -3.17 1.75
C MET A 1 20.81 -4.50 1.70
N ASN A 2 21.31 -5.50 2.39
CA ASN A 2 20.70 -6.83 2.42
C ASN A 2 19.95 -7.03 3.73
N LEU A 3 18.77 -7.65 3.66
CA LEU A 3 18.08 -8.13 4.85
C LEU A 3 18.93 -9.18 5.56
N THR A 4 18.86 -9.21 6.88
CA THR A 4 19.40 -10.33 7.66
C THR A 4 18.69 -11.63 7.30
N LYS A 5 19.33 -12.78 7.60
CA LYS A 5 18.71 -14.09 7.36
C LYS A 5 17.35 -14.21 8.06
N PHE A 6 17.25 -13.71 9.29
CA PHE A 6 15.99 -13.67 10.03
C PHE A 6 14.93 -12.82 9.33
N GLU A 7 15.24 -11.57 8.96
CA GLU A 7 14.30 -10.67 8.26
C GLU A 7 13.78 -11.28 6.95
N LYS A 8 14.64 -11.96 6.18
CA LYS A 8 14.21 -12.66 4.97
C LYS A 8 13.20 -13.76 5.28
N ILE A 9 13.53 -14.64 6.24
CA ILE A 9 12.69 -15.78 6.61
C ILE A 9 11.38 -15.28 7.23
N ALA A 10 11.43 -14.37 8.20
CA ALA A 10 10.25 -13.83 8.87
C ALA A 10 9.36 -13.03 7.89
N GLY A 11 9.95 -12.27 6.97
CA GLY A 11 9.19 -11.60 5.92
C GLY A 11 8.35 -12.58 5.11
N TRP A 12 8.98 -13.65 4.61
CA TRP A 12 8.31 -14.62 3.74
C TRP A 12 7.42 -15.64 4.46
N ALA A 13 7.85 -16.13 5.62
CA ALA A 13 7.17 -17.21 6.33
C ALA A 13 6.14 -16.71 7.36
N ILE A 14 6.20 -15.43 7.76
CA ILE A 14 5.32 -14.86 8.77
C ILE A 14 4.55 -13.66 8.21
N LEU A 15 5.25 -12.62 7.75
CA LEU A 15 4.58 -11.38 7.33
C LEU A 15 3.67 -11.59 6.11
N LEU A 16 4.15 -12.24 5.03
CA LEU A 16 3.33 -12.43 3.83
C LEU A 16 2.10 -13.31 4.07
N PRO A 17 2.18 -14.48 4.75
CA PRO A 17 0.99 -15.27 5.06
C PRO A 17 -0.01 -14.54 5.96
N LEU A 18 0.49 -13.77 6.94
CA LEU A 18 -0.37 -12.90 7.75
C LEU A 18 -1.04 -11.84 6.88
N TYR A 19 -0.29 -11.11 6.06
CA TYR A 19 -0.84 -10.02 5.26
C TYR A 19 -1.90 -10.47 4.25
N PHE A 20 -1.70 -11.61 3.57
CA PHE A 20 -2.60 -12.06 2.50
C PHE A 20 -3.74 -12.98 2.96
N PHE A 21 -3.58 -13.74 4.05
CA PHE A 21 -4.52 -14.81 4.38
C PHE A 21 -5.00 -14.79 5.82
N PHE A 22 -4.08 -14.80 6.79
CA PHE A 22 -4.44 -15.04 8.19
C PHE A 22 -4.74 -13.77 8.97
N GLY A 23 -4.12 -12.66 8.60
CA GLY A 23 -4.27 -11.35 9.23
C GLY A 23 -5.71 -10.87 9.23
N PRO A 24 -6.42 -10.84 8.09
CA PRO A 24 -7.82 -10.42 8.08
C PRO A 24 -8.71 -11.22 9.04
N LEU A 25 -8.49 -12.54 9.17
CA LEU A 25 -9.25 -13.38 10.11
C LEU A 25 -8.91 -13.07 11.58
N ILE A 26 -7.61 -12.97 11.90
CA ILE A 26 -7.15 -12.72 13.27
C ILE A 26 -7.57 -11.32 13.73
N PHE A 27 -7.29 -10.30 12.93
CA PHE A 27 -7.56 -8.92 13.28
C PHE A 27 -9.06 -8.60 13.31
N SER A 28 -9.87 -9.17 12.41
CA SER A 28 -11.33 -8.99 12.48
C SER A 28 -11.91 -9.60 13.76
N PHE A 29 -11.44 -10.79 14.18
CA PHE A 29 -11.83 -11.39 15.45
C PHE A 29 -11.43 -10.52 16.65
N LEU A 30 -10.18 -10.04 16.69
CA LEU A 30 -9.70 -9.17 17.76
C LEU A 30 -10.47 -7.84 17.82
N PHE A 31 -10.72 -7.23 16.67
CA PHE A 31 -11.48 -5.98 16.56
C PHE A 31 -12.92 -6.17 17.05
N ALA A 32 -13.60 -7.24 16.62
CA ALA A 32 -14.93 -7.58 17.09
C ALA A 32 -14.99 -7.86 18.60
N LEU A 33 -13.96 -8.51 19.16
CA LEU A 33 -13.84 -8.73 20.60
C LEU A 33 -13.73 -7.41 21.37
N ILE A 34 -12.90 -6.47 20.88
CA ILE A 34 -12.74 -5.13 21.48
C ILE A 34 -14.08 -4.39 21.50
N LEU A 35 -14.78 -4.35 20.36
CA LEU A 35 -16.10 -3.69 20.27
C LEU A 35 -17.12 -4.33 21.20
N ARG A 36 -17.14 -5.66 21.29
CA ARG A 36 -18.06 -6.39 22.17
C ARG A 36 -17.80 -6.12 23.64
N VAL A 37 -16.54 -6.13 24.08
CA VAL A 37 -16.14 -5.84 25.47
C VAL A 37 -16.39 -4.37 25.81
N GLY A 38 -16.13 -3.47 24.87
CA GLY A 38 -16.38 -2.03 25.04
C GLY A 38 -17.85 -1.61 24.90
N HIS A 39 -18.76 -2.54 24.58
CA HIS A 39 -20.16 -2.26 24.27
C HIS A 39 -20.34 -1.18 23.18
N VAL A 40 -19.43 -1.16 22.20
CA VAL A 40 -19.45 -0.19 21.10
C VAL A 40 -20.22 -0.78 19.91
N SER A 41 -21.22 -0.05 19.45
CA SER A 41 -21.97 -0.36 18.23
C SER A 41 -21.67 0.67 17.15
N MET A 42 -21.35 0.22 15.94
CA MET A 42 -21.04 1.06 14.78
C MET A 42 -21.91 0.67 13.59
N GLY A 43 -22.19 1.61 12.70
CA GLY A 43 -22.74 1.29 11.37
C GLY A 43 -21.71 0.54 10.52
N ALA A 44 -22.15 -0.14 9.46
CA ALA A 44 -21.24 -0.97 8.63
C ALA A 44 -20.08 -0.17 8.03
N VAL A 45 -20.33 1.06 7.53
CA VAL A 45 -19.28 1.91 6.95
C VAL A 45 -18.29 2.38 8.03
N GLU A 46 -18.79 2.84 9.17
CA GLU A 46 -17.95 3.27 10.29
C GLU A 46 -17.08 2.12 10.82
N LEU A 47 -17.67 0.93 10.97
CA LEU A 47 -16.97 -0.29 11.36
C LEU A 47 -15.81 -0.56 10.40
N ASN A 48 -16.07 -0.53 9.09
CA ASN A 48 -15.04 -0.78 8.08
C ASN A 48 -13.93 0.28 8.13
N SER A 49 -14.27 1.56 8.33
CA SER A 49 -13.27 2.63 8.40
C SER A 49 -12.30 2.45 9.56
N TRP A 50 -12.81 2.16 10.76
CA TRP A 50 -11.98 1.91 11.93
C TRP A 50 -11.22 0.58 11.83
N TYR A 51 -11.84 -0.44 11.25
CA TYR A 51 -11.19 -1.73 11.03
C TYR A 51 -9.98 -1.61 10.10
N ASN A 52 -10.07 -0.86 8.99
CA ASN A 52 -8.94 -0.64 8.08
C ASN A 52 -7.75 -0.01 8.82
N LEU A 53 -7.99 1.08 9.56
CA LEU A 53 -6.94 1.72 10.36
C LEU A 53 -6.34 0.75 11.39
N PHE A 54 -7.19 -0.03 12.08
CA PHE A 54 -6.75 -1.01 13.08
C PHE A 54 -5.89 -2.12 12.47
N TYR A 55 -6.36 -2.73 11.39
CA TYR A 55 -5.68 -3.80 10.67
C TYR A 55 -4.32 -3.33 10.14
N ASP A 56 -4.31 -2.23 9.39
CA ASP A 56 -3.08 -1.71 8.79
C ASP A 56 -2.06 -1.30 9.85
N THR A 57 -2.51 -0.70 10.95
CA THR A 57 -1.62 -0.31 12.05
C THR A 57 -1.00 -1.55 12.71
N GLY A 58 -1.80 -2.58 12.98
CA GLY A 58 -1.32 -3.83 13.55
C GLY A 58 -0.31 -4.54 12.65
N MET A 59 -0.61 -4.64 11.36
CA MET A 59 0.28 -5.23 10.37
C MET A 59 1.55 -4.40 10.19
N LEU A 60 1.47 -3.07 10.23
CA LEU A 60 2.63 -2.18 10.20
C LEU A 60 3.54 -2.42 11.40
N ILE A 61 2.98 -2.54 12.61
CA ILE A 61 3.76 -2.86 13.82
C ILE A 61 4.51 -4.17 13.63
N ILE A 62 3.86 -5.23 13.16
CA ILE A 62 4.50 -6.53 12.89
C ILE A 62 5.62 -6.38 11.86
N ALA A 63 5.36 -5.68 10.75
CA ALA A 63 6.35 -5.44 9.70
C ALA A 63 7.57 -4.66 10.22
N VAL A 64 7.36 -3.61 11.02
CA VAL A 64 8.42 -2.80 11.64
C VAL A 64 9.25 -3.63 12.61
N LEU A 65 8.61 -4.48 13.43
CA LEU A 65 9.31 -5.38 14.35
C LEU A 65 10.18 -6.40 13.59
N ILE A 66 9.65 -6.98 12.52
CA ILE A 66 10.40 -7.92 11.67
C ILE A 66 11.60 -7.19 11.04
N PHE A 67 11.38 -6.05 10.39
CA PHE A 67 12.39 -5.32 9.62
C PHE A 67 13.15 -4.24 10.40
N HIS A 68 13.18 -4.29 11.73
CA HIS A 68 13.75 -3.23 12.57
C HIS A 68 15.23 -2.96 12.28
N ARG A 69 16.03 -3.98 11.92
CA ARG A 69 17.46 -3.78 11.62
C ARG A 69 17.64 -3.09 10.29
N PHE A 70 16.93 -3.58 9.28
CA PHE A 70 16.87 -2.94 7.96
C PHE A 70 16.43 -1.46 8.07
N LEU A 71 15.36 -1.18 8.81
CA LEU A 71 14.85 0.18 9.01
C LEU A 71 15.85 1.07 9.74
N LYS A 72 16.55 0.54 10.76
CA LYS A 72 17.60 1.27 11.46
C LYS A 72 18.75 1.66 10.53
N GLU A 73 19.14 0.75 9.64
CA GLU A 73 20.17 1.02 8.64
C GLU A 73 19.69 2.03 7.57
N GLU A 74 18.44 1.91 7.08
CA GLU A 74 17.85 2.89 6.14
C GLU A 74 17.87 4.29 6.74
N PHE A 75 17.43 4.44 8.00
CA PHE A 75 17.44 5.71 8.70
C PHE A 75 18.86 6.31 8.80
N ARG A 76 19.86 5.48 9.10
CA ARG A 76 21.27 5.93 9.16
C ARG A 76 21.78 6.42 7.81
N GLN A 77 21.36 5.82 6.70
CA GLN A 77 21.80 6.21 5.35
C GLN A 77 21.14 7.48 4.82
N ILE A 78 19.89 7.73 5.20
CA ILE A 78 19.19 8.94 4.78
C ILE A 78 19.57 10.12 5.68
N LYS A 79 20.10 9.87 6.87
CA LYS A 79 20.64 10.91 7.76
C LYS A 79 21.61 11.83 7.01
N GLY A 80 21.33 13.14 7.02
CA GLY A 80 22.09 14.16 6.27
C GLY A 80 21.65 14.36 4.81
N ARG A 81 20.75 13.53 4.28
CA ARG A 81 20.19 13.63 2.91
C ARG A 81 18.68 13.80 2.88
N TRP A 82 18.01 13.82 4.04
CA TRP A 82 16.55 13.89 4.20
C TRP A 82 15.89 14.97 3.35
N ILE A 83 16.39 16.22 3.40
CA ILE A 83 15.82 17.34 2.63
C ILE A 83 15.87 17.02 1.13
N ARG A 84 17.01 16.55 0.62
CA ARG A 84 17.16 16.18 -0.79
C ARG A 84 16.23 15.02 -1.18
N THR A 85 16.09 14.02 -0.32
CA THR A 85 15.18 12.89 -0.52
C THR A 85 13.73 13.36 -0.60
N ILE A 86 13.30 14.22 0.33
CA ILE A 86 11.95 14.80 0.37
C ILE A 86 11.70 15.64 -0.88
N LEU A 87 12.58 16.61 -1.17
CA LEU A 87 12.43 17.47 -2.35
C LEU A 87 12.37 16.67 -3.64
N TRP A 88 13.22 15.66 -3.82
CA TRP A 88 13.19 14.83 -5.02
C TRP A 88 11.89 14.00 -5.11
N SER A 89 11.41 13.47 -3.98
CA SER A 89 10.17 12.68 -3.94
C SER A 89 8.95 13.56 -4.28
N LEU A 90 8.87 14.76 -3.70
CA LEU A 90 7.78 15.72 -3.93
C LEU A 90 7.86 16.45 -5.27
N THR A 91 8.93 16.26 -6.05
CA THR A 91 9.08 16.86 -7.39
C THR A 91 9.13 15.78 -8.48
N ALA A 92 10.30 15.25 -8.78
CA ALA A 92 10.48 14.26 -9.84
C ALA A 92 9.72 12.95 -9.56
N GLY A 93 9.71 12.48 -8.30
CA GLY A 93 8.91 11.32 -7.91
C GLY A 93 7.42 11.55 -8.13
N PHE A 94 6.92 12.71 -7.70
CA PHE A 94 5.54 13.15 -7.91
C PHE A 94 5.17 13.23 -9.39
N ILE A 95 6.00 13.86 -10.23
CA ILE A 95 5.75 13.95 -11.69
C ILE A 95 5.65 12.55 -12.31
N ILE A 96 6.52 11.63 -11.91
CA ILE A 96 6.54 10.27 -12.45
C ILE A 96 5.28 9.50 -12.05
N ILE A 97 4.87 9.54 -10.78
CA ILE A 97 3.68 8.82 -10.32
C ILE A 97 2.41 9.41 -10.92
N TYR A 98 2.32 10.74 -11.04
CA TYR A 98 1.18 11.40 -11.69
C TYR A 98 1.10 11.12 -13.18
N GLY A 99 2.24 11.12 -13.87
CA GLY A 99 2.29 10.72 -15.28
C GLY A 99 1.79 9.28 -15.47
N ALA A 100 2.17 8.36 -14.58
CA ALA A 100 1.69 6.99 -14.60
C ALA A 100 0.18 6.89 -14.32
N ASN A 101 -0.34 7.63 -13.34
CA ASN A 101 -1.78 7.69 -13.06
C ASN A 101 -2.59 8.23 -14.24
N ILE A 102 -2.16 9.34 -14.84
CA ILE A 102 -2.85 9.94 -15.99
C ILE A 102 -2.84 8.97 -17.16
N LEU A 103 -1.67 8.42 -17.50
CA LEU A 103 -1.55 7.48 -18.62
C LEU A 103 -2.41 6.24 -18.42
N SER A 104 -2.30 5.59 -17.26
CA SER A 104 -3.08 4.38 -16.97
C SER A 104 -4.57 4.66 -16.83
N GLY A 105 -4.96 5.80 -16.27
CA GLY A 105 -6.35 6.25 -16.20
C GLY A 105 -6.96 6.50 -17.58
N MET A 106 -6.22 7.11 -18.51
CA MET A 106 -6.66 7.27 -19.90
C MET A 106 -6.87 5.90 -20.57
N LEU A 107 -5.97 4.94 -20.34
CA LEU A 107 -6.12 3.59 -20.88
C LEU A 107 -7.35 2.87 -20.31
N VAL A 108 -7.61 2.99 -19.00
CA VAL A 108 -8.83 2.44 -18.40
C VAL A 108 -10.08 3.07 -19.02
N GLN A 109 -10.11 4.39 -19.21
CA GLN A 109 -11.26 5.07 -19.81
C GLN A 109 -11.52 4.68 -21.27
N LEU A 110 -10.53 4.13 -21.98
CA LEU A 110 -10.72 3.56 -23.33
C LEU A 110 -11.31 2.15 -23.29
N ILE A 111 -11.06 1.38 -22.23
CA ILE A 111 -11.49 -0.01 -22.09
C ILE A 111 -12.84 -0.10 -21.37
N GLU A 112 -12.98 0.61 -20.25
CA GLU A 112 -14.16 0.66 -19.38
C GLU A 112 -14.56 2.13 -19.13
N PRO A 113 -15.18 2.81 -20.11
CA PRO A 113 -15.52 4.23 -20.00
C PRO A 113 -16.47 4.53 -18.84
N GLY A 114 -16.18 5.57 -18.05
CA GLY A 114 -17.03 6.00 -16.94
C GLY A 114 -17.01 5.08 -15.71
N SER A 115 -16.19 4.03 -15.71
CA SER A 115 -16.04 3.15 -14.56
C SER A 115 -15.12 3.73 -13.48
N SER A 116 -15.25 3.20 -12.27
CA SER A 116 -14.33 3.41 -11.14
C SER A 116 -13.97 2.08 -10.49
N SER A 117 -12.80 1.98 -9.86
CA SER A 117 -12.41 0.74 -9.17
C SER A 117 -13.24 0.54 -7.91
N ALA A 118 -13.53 -0.71 -7.57
CA ALA A 118 -14.23 -1.07 -6.34
C ALA A 118 -13.48 -0.54 -5.10
N ASN A 119 -12.15 -0.59 -5.13
CA ASN A 119 -11.30 -0.03 -4.07
C ASN A 119 -11.47 1.49 -3.91
N GLN A 120 -11.50 2.25 -5.03
CA GLN A 120 -11.74 3.70 -4.97
C GLN A 120 -13.13 4.00 -4.42
N ASN A 121 -14.16 3.28 -4.88
CA ASN A 121 -15.53 3.48 -4.41
C ASN A 121 -15.69 3.18 -2.91
N ALA A 122 -15.06 2.11 -2.44
CA ALA A 122 -15.03 1.76 -1.02
C ALA A 122 -14.37 2.89 -0.21
N LEU A 123 -13.20 3.38 -0.65
CA LEU A 123 -12.52 4.50 0.00
C LEU A 123 -13.37 5.78 0.04
N VAL A 124 -14.02 6.15 -1.05
CA VAL A 124 -14.92 7.32 -1.12
C VAL A 124 -16.04 7.18 -0.08
N SER A 125 -16.74 6.04 -0.08
CA SER A 125 -17.86 5.82 0.85
C SER A 125 -17.42 5.87 2.32
N MET A 126 -16.24 5.37 2.64
CA MET A 126 -15.71 5.40 4.00
C MET A 126 -15.21 6.79 4.40
N LEU A 127 -14.65 7.54 3.45
CA LEU A 127 -14.16 8.91 3.65
C LEU A 127 -15.31 9.88 3.92
N GLU A 128 -16.46 9.72 3.26
CA GLU A 128 -17.67 10.53 3.48
C GLU A 128 -18.24 10.36 4.90
N VAL A 129 -18.16 9.14 5.46
CA VAL A 129 -18.75 8.83 6.78
C VAL A 129 -17.75 9.01 7.91
N GLN A 130 -16.50 8.57 7.75
CA GLN A 130 -15.45 8.63 8.77
C GLN A 130 -14.11 9.11 8.16
N PRO A 131 -13.94 10.43 7.95
CA PRO A 131 -12.76 10.93 7.26
C PRO A 131 -11.45 10.64 7.99
N LEU A 132 -11.42 10.83 9.32
CA LEU A 132 -10.19 10.75 10.11
C LEU A 132 -9.48 9.38 10.01
N PRO A 133 -10.14 8.23 10.29
CA PRO A 133 -9.46 6.95 10.22
C PRO A 133 -9.01 6.60 8.80
N ILE A 134 -9.78 6.96 7.77
CA ILE A 134 -9.43 6.70 6.37
C ILE A 134 -8.27 7.56 5.90
N LEU A 135 -8.25 8.85 6.24
CA LEU A 135 -7.12 9.73 5.91
C LEU A 135 -5.83 9.22 6.56
N LEU A 136 -5.87 8.82 7.83
CA LEU A 136 -4.69 8.27 8.52
C LEU A 136 -4.24 6.94 7.91
N ALA A 137 -5.17 6.01 7.69
CA ALA A 137 -4.89 4.71 7.11
C ALA A 137 -4.28 4.87 5.71
N SER A 138 -5.01 5.49 4.77
CA SER A 138 -4.65 5.54 3.36
C SER A 138 -3.45 6.44 3.04
N ILE A 139 -3.25 7.54 3.77
CA ILE A 139 -2.17 8.50 3.47
C ILE A 139 -0.86 8.11 4.16
N VAL A 140 -0.93 7.46 5.33
CA VAL A 140 0.25 7.22 6.17
C VAL A 140 0.49 5.74 6.41
N ILE A 141 -0.47 5.05 7.03
CA ILE A 141 -0.24 3.70 7.55
C ILE A 141 -0.10 2.69 6.40
N ALA A 142 -1.03 2.68 5.45
CA ALA A 142 -1.01 1.78 4.31
C ALA A 142 0.25 1.96 3.46
N PRO A 143 0.66 3.17 3.01
CA PRO A 143 1.92 3.34 2.29
C PRO A 143 3.15 2.80 3.05
N LEU A 144 3.25 3.03 4.37
CA LEU A 144 4.37 2.50 5.16
C LEU A 144 4.36 0.97 5.20
N LEU A 145 3.20 0.37 5.43
CA LEU A 145 3.02 -1.09 5.48
C LEU A 145 3.29 -1.72 4.11
N GLU A 146 2.65 -1.21 3.07
CA GLU A 146 2.74 -1.74 1.72
C GLU A 146 4.17 -1.65 1.18
N GLU A 147 4.90 -0.56 1.40
CA GLU A 147 6.29 -0.49 0.97
C GLU A 147 7.19 -1.53 1.70
N LEU A 148 6.89 -1.87 2.96
CA LEU A 148 7.56 -2.97 3.66
C LEU A 148 7.18 -4.35 3.11
N VAL A 149 5.90 -4.59 2.82
CA VAL A 149 5.42 -5.87 2.26
C VAL A 149 5.96 -6.06 0.85
N PHE A 150 5.68 -5.12 -0.04
CA PHE A 150 5.95 -5.26 -1.46
C PHE A 150 7.40 -4.98 -1.81
N ARG A 151 8.03 -3.93 -1.26
CA ARG A 151 9.42 -3.59 -1.67
C ARG A 151 10.46 -4.30 -0.83
N VAL A 152 10.23 -4.39 0.47
CA VAL A 152 11.20 -5.03 1.38
C VAL A 152 11.05 -6.55 1.38
N ALA A 153 9.85 -7.11 1.59
CA ALA A 153 9.70 -8.57 1.63
C ALA A 153 9.74 -9.20 0.23
N ILE A 154 8.88 -8.75 -0.70
CA ILE A 154 8.69 -9.37 -2.02
C ILE A 154 9.79 -8.96 -3.00
N PHE A 155 9.85 -7.69 -3.40
CA PHE A 155 10.76 -7.20 -4.46
C PHE A 155 12.21 -7.53 -4.12
N LYS A 156 12.70 -7.07 -2.97
CA LYS A 156 14.07 -7.31 -2.53
C LYS A 156 14.38 -8.78 -2.23
N GLY A 157 13.36 -9.58 -1.88
CA GLY A 157 13.50 -11.03 -1.71
C GLY A 157 13.75 -11.76 -3.02
N ILE A 158 13.05 -11.36 -4.10
CA ILE A 158 13.12 -11.99 -5.42
C ILE A 158 14.26 -11.40 -6.28
N TYR A 159 14.59 -10.13 -6.09
CA TYR A 159 15.54 -9.38 -6.92
C TYR A 159 16.91 -10.07 -7.11
N PRO A 160 17.52 -10.72 -6.11
CA PRO A 160 18.79 -11.44 -6.29
C PRO A 160 18.71 -12.61 -7.28
N TYR A 161 17.51 -13.15 -7.52
CA TYR A 161 17.30 -14.29 -8.44
C TYR A 161 16.91 -13.81 -9.84
N SER A 162 16.04 -12.80 -9.93
CA SER A 162 15.65 -12.19 -11.20
C SER A 162 15.06 -10.82 -10.96
N ARG A 163 15.71 -9.80 -11.53
CA ARG A 163 15.22 -8.42 -11.53
C ARG A 163 13.82 -8.33 -12.13
N ILE A 164 13.60 -8.95 -13.29
CA ILE A 164 12.30 -8.94 -13.97
C ILE A 164 11.23 -9.60 -13.11
N ALA A 165 11.53 -10.78 -12.53
CA ALA A 165 10.56 -11.46 -11.68
C ALA A 165 10.21 -10.65 -10.43
N ALA A 166 11.16 -9.91 -9.85
CA ALA A 166 10.90 -9.04 -8.71
C ALA A 166 9.92 -7.90 -9.05
N TYR A 167 10.09 -7.26 -10.22
CA TYR A 167 9.16 -6.24 -10.71
C TYR A 167 7.76 -6.80 -10.95
N LEU A 168 7.67 -7.93 -11.68
CA LEU A 168 6.40 -8.55 -12.01
C LEU A 168 5.67 -9.07 -10.77
N ALA A 169 6.38 -9.71 -9.84
CA ALA A 169 5.78 -10.20 -8.61
C ALA A 169 5.35 -9.05 -7.69
N SER A 170 6.25 -8.10 -7.40
CA SER A 170 5.91 -7.00 -6.48
C SER A 170 4.85 -6.07 -7.06
N GLY A 171 4.95 -5.70 -8.35
CA GLY A 171 3.97 -4.83 -9.00
C GLY A 171 2.66 -5.56 -9.29
N GLY A 172 2.73 -6.79 -9.80
CA GLY A 172 1.55 -7.59 -10.14
C GLY A 172 0.72 -7.98 -8.91
N ILE A 173 1.36 -8.46 -7.83
CA ILE A 173 0.63 -8.80 -6.58
C ILE A 173 0.05 -7.52 -5.95
N PHE A 174 0.78 -6.40 -5.98
CA PHE A 174 0.24 -5.10 -5.55
C PHE A 174 -1.02 -4.73 -6.33
N GLY A 175 -1.00 -4.89 -7.66
CA GLY A 175 -2.18 -4.67 -8.50
C GLY A 175 -3.34 -5.60 -8.18
N LEU A 176 -3.06 -6.89 -8.00
CA LEU A 176 -4.07 -7.91 -7.72
C LEU A 176 -4.79 -7.68 -6.40
N VAL A 177 -4.09 -7.33 -5.31
CA VAL A 177 -4.76 -7.11 -4.02
C VAL A 177 -5.72 -5.93 -4.05
N HIS A 178 -5.45 -4.91 -4.87
CA HIS A 178 -6.30 -3.72 -4.99
C HIS A 178 -7.58 -3.96 -5.80
N ILE A 179 -7.68 -5.08 -6.52
CA ILE A 179 -8.86 -5.44 -7.32
C ILE A 179 -9.54 -6.72 -6.83
N LEU A 180 -8.93 -7.44 -5.89
CA LEU A 180 -9.34 -8.78 -5.48
C LEU A 180 -10.77 -8.79 -4.93
N ASP A 181 -11.12 -7.85 -4.05
CA ASP A 181 -12.46 -7.81 -3.45
C ASP A 181 -13.56 -7.62 -4.50
N GLY A 182 -13.33 -6.75 -5.48
CA GLY A 182 -14.28 -6.55 -6.58
C GLY A 182 -14.37 -7.78 -7.51
N LEU A 183 -13.25 -8.45 -7.78
CA LEU A 183 -13.26 -9.70 -8.53
C LEU A 183 -14.00 -10.83 -7.79
N LEU A 184 -13.80 -10.93 -6.47
CA LEU A 184 -14.50 -11.90 -5.61
C LEU A 184 -16.00 -11.59 -5.51
N ALA A 185 -16.39 -10.32 -5.65
CA ALA A 185 -17.78 -9.91 -5.80
C ALA A 185 -18.37 -10.19 -7.19
N GLY A 186 -17.59 -10.74 -8.13
CA GLY A 186 -18.02 -11.10 -9.48
C GLY A 186 -17.91 -9.99 -10.52
N ASP A 187 -17.32 -8.84 -10.17
CA ASP A 187 -17.13 -7.73 -11.10
C ASP A 187 -15.82 -7.89 -11.90
N LEU A 188 -15.93 -8.44 -13.10
CA LEU A 188 -14.78 -8.65 -13.98
C LEU A 188 -14.22 -7.34 -14.58
N SER A 189 -14.97 -6.23 -14.55
CA SER A 189 -14.47 -4.93 -15.02
C SER A 189 -13.25 -4.47 -14.21
N GLN A 190 -13.10 -4.99 -12.98
CA GLN A 190 -11.96 -4.74 -12.11
C GLN A 190 -10.62 -5.20 -12.71
N LEU A 191 -10.62 -6.12 -13.69
CA LEU A 191 -9.41 -6.49 -14.42
C LEU A 191 -8.78 -5.31 -15.18
N ALA A 192 -9.58 -4.34 -15.64
CA ALA A 192 -9.04 -3.13 -16.26
C ALA A 192 -8.15 -2.35 -15.28
N TYR A 193 -8.44 -2.42 -13.98
CA TYR A 193 -7.69 -1.75 -12.92
C TYR A 193 -6.41 -2.49 -12.49
N LEU A 194 -6.18 -3.71 -12.98
CA LEU A 194 -4.89 -4.38 -12.79
C LEU A 194 -3.74 -3.56 -13.40
N LEU A 195 -4.02 -2.89 -14.53
CA LEU A 195 -3.04 -2.05 -15.22
C LEU A 195 -2.61 -0.83 -14.39
N PRO A 196 -3.49 0.09 -13.95
CA PRO A 196 -3.10 1.22 -13.13
C PRO A 196 -2.43 0.79 -11.82
N TYR A 197 -3.07 -0.09 -11.03
CA TYR A 197 -2.48 -0.49 -9.75
C TYR A 197 -1.16 -1.25 -9.93
N GLY A 198 -1.09 -2.17 -10.91
CA GLY A 198 0.12 -2.91 -11.22
C GLY A 198 1.26 -2.00 -11.69
N LEU A 199 0.95 -1.02 -12.56
CA LEU A 199 1.92 -0.03 -13.05
C LEU A 199 2.44 0.83 -11.90
N LEU A 200 1.58 1.35 -11.01
CA LEU A 200 2.00 2.07 -9.81
C LEU A 200 2.91 1.20 -8.95
N GLY A 201 2.52 -0.06 -8.75
CA GLY A 201 3.31 -1.06 -8.04
C GLY A 201 4.74 -1.20 -8.61
N MET A 202 4.87 -1.25 -9.93
CA MET A 202 6.16 -1.29 -10.64
C MET A 202 6.92 0.03 -10.59
N VAL A 203 6.23 1.18 -10.64
CA VAL A 203 6.85 2.51 -10.49
C VAL A 203 7.50 2.63 -9.11
N PHE A 204 6.83 2.18 -8.04
CA PHE A 204 7.43 2.16 -6.70
C PHE A 204 8.64 1.22 -6.62
N CYS A 205 8.62 0.07 -7.31
CA CYS A 205 9.81 -0.79 -7.43
C CYS A 205 10.97 -0.06 -8.10
N TRP A 206 10.69 0.67 -9.19
CA TRP A 206 11.68 1.45 -9.91
C TRP A 206 12.23 2.60 -9.09
N LEU A 207 11.38 3.31 -8.35
CA LEU A 207 11.79 4.36 -7.43
C LEU A 207 12.71 3.80 -6.33
N TYR A 208 12.35 2.66 -5.75
CA TYR A 208 13.16 1.97 -4.76
C TYR A 208 14.53 1.59 -5.32
N GLU A 209 14.57 0.93 -6.47
CA GLU A 209 15.82 0.51 -7.12
C GLU A 209 16.70 1.71 -7.49
N LYS A 210 16.11 2.72 -8.14
CA LYS A 210 16.84 3.89 -8.65
C LYS A 210 17.44 4.74 -7.54
N LYS A 211 16.76 4.83 -6.39
CA LYS A 211 17.18 5.68 -5.27
C LYS A 211 17.91 4.94 -4.17
N GLY A 212 17.80 3.61 -4.15
CA GLY A 212 18.47 2.76 -3.18
C GLY A 212 18.02 3.03 -1.75
N THR A 213 16.81 3.56 -1.55
CA THR A 213 16.24 3.83 -0.23
C THR A 213 14.74 3.68 -0.25
N LEU A 214 14.18 3.16 0.85
CA LEU A 214 12.74 2.97 1.01
C LEU A 214 11.98 4.30 1.19
N ALA A 215 12.66 5.36 1.66
CA ALA A 215 12.00 6.63 1.92
C ALA A 215 11.41 7.29 0.65
N VAL A 216 12.04 7.09 -0.52
CA VAL A 216 11.52 7.68 -1.76
C VAL A 216 10.18 7.07 -2.18
N PRO A 217 10.05 5.75 -2.41
CA PRO A 217 8.76 5.18 -2.77
C PRO A 217 7.70 5.45 -1.70
N VAL A 218 8.04 5.39 -0.39
CA VAL A 218 7.12 5.77 0.69
C VAL A 218 6.60 7.20 0.52
N LEU A 219 7.47 8.19 0.38
CA LEU A 219 7.05 9.60 0.27
C LEU A 219 6.25 9.87 -1.01
N VAL A 220 6.64 9.26 -2.13
CA VAL A 220 5.88 9.35 -3.38
C VAL A 220 4.50 8.71 -3.22
N HIS A 221 4.41 7.55 -2.58
CA HIS A 221 3.14 6.86 -2.32
C HIS A 221 2.23 7.66 -1.38
N MET A 222 2.76 8.16 -0.26
CA MET A 222 2.03 9.03 0.66
C MET A 222 1.52 10.29 -0.06
N SER A 223 2.35 10.94 -0.90
CA SER A 223 1.91 12.13 -1.65
C SER A 223 0.84 11.82 -2.70
N ASN A 224 0.93 10.67 -3.38
CA ASN A 224 -0.08 10.18 -4.31
C ASN A 224 -1.43 10.00 -3.60
N ASN A 225 -1.43 9.31 -2.47
CA ASN A 225 -2.65 9.04 -1.71
C ASN A 225 -3.20 10.31 -1.07
N PHE A 226 -2.33 11.20 -0.56
CA PHE A 226 -2.75 12.50 -0.04
C PHE A 226 -3.56 13.28 -1.08
N VAL A 227 -3.00 13.48 -2.27
CA VAL A 227 -3.69 14.26 -3.30
C VAL A 227 -4.95 13.52 -3.80
N SER A 228 -4.91 12.19 -3.96
CA SER A 228 -6.11 11.41 -4.30
C SER A 228 -7.23 11.63 -3.29
N MET A 229 -6.96 11.52 -1.99
CA MET A 229 -7.96 11.75 -0.93
C MET A 229 -8.43 13.20 -0.88
N MET A 230 -7.54 14.17 -1.06
CA MET A 230 -7.93 15.59 -1.07
C MET A 230 -8.81 15.93 -2.28
N LEU A 231 -8.53 15.35 -3.45
CA LEU A 231 -9.38 15.52 -4.63
C LEU A 231 -10.77 14.90 -4.40
N THR A 232 -10.85 13.74 -3.75
CA THR A 232 -12.13 13.13 -3.38
C THR A 232 -12.96 13.98 -2.41
N LEU A 233 -12.33 14.74 -1.51
CA LEU A 233 -13.06 15.65 -0.60
C LEU A 233 -13.52 16.96 -1.24
N LEU A 234 -12.98 17.32 -2.41
CA LEU A 234 -13.26 18.59 -3.08
C LEU A 234 -14.35 18.49 -4.16
N VAL A 235 -14.78 17.27 -4.50
CA VAL A 235 -15.79 16.95 -5.52
C VAL A 235 -17.00 16.33 -4.84
#